data_AF-A0A0M3J8D5-F1
#
_entry.id   AF-A0A0M3J8D5-F1
#
_cell.length_a   1.000
_cell.length_b   1.000
_cell.length_c   1.000
_cell.angle_alpha   90.00
_cell.angle_beta   90.00
_cell.angle_gamma   90.00
#
_symmetry.space_group_name_H-M   'P 1'
#
loop_
_entity.id
_entity.type
_entity.pdbx_description
1 polymer ?
#
loop_
_entity_poly.entity_id
_entity_poly.type
_entity_poly.pdbx_seq_one_letter_code
_entity_poly.pdbx_strand_id
1 'polypeptide(L)' 'MGRMNIGLMRYLQGEHFRVLIAIEMGMKNHELVPLQLISSIAGYHRGAVSRTLSDLQKNSLVLFTRGKRCV' A
#
# COMPACT_ATOMS: atom_id res chain seq x y z
N MET A 1 -20.40 -0.51 -5.65
CA MET A 1 -19.87 -1.89 -5.53
C MET A 1 -18.64 -2.00 -6.44
N GLY A 2 -17.43 -1.84 -5.88
CA GLY A 2 -16.20 -1.89 -6.67
C GLY A 2 -15.97 -3.30 -7.22
N ARG A 3 -15.95 -3.47 -8.54
CA ARG A 3 -15.58 -4.75 -9.15
C ARG A 3 -14.07 -4.92 -9.03
N MET A 4 -13.65 -5.88 -8.22
CA MET A 4 -12.24 -6.23 -8.07
C MET A 4 -11.80 -7.05 -9.29
N ASN A 5 -10.84 -6.54 -10.05
CA ASN A 5 -10.35 -7.22 -11.25
C ASN A 5 -9.39 -8.35 -10.87
N ILE A 6 -9.93 -9.57 -10.76
CA ILE A 6 -9.19 -10.77 -10.35
C ILE A 6 -8.06 -11.11 -11.35
N GLY A 7 -8.22 -10.77 -12.64
CA GLY A 7 -7.19 -10.97 -13.65
C GLY A 7 -5.89 -10.21 -13.39
N LEU A 8 -5.97 -9.06 -12.71
CA LEU A 8 -4.81 -8.24 -12.37
C LEU A 8 -4.07 -8.77 -11.13
N MET A 9 -4.73 -9.53 -10.26
CA MET A 9 -4.08 -10.12 -9.08
C MET A 9 -3.00 -11.14 -9.45
N ARG A 10 -3.06 -11.75 -10.64
CA ARG A 10 -2.02 -12.68 -11.13
C ARG A 10 -0.65 -12.01 -11.27
N TYR A 11 -0.62 -10.69 -11.46
CA TYR A 11 0.61 -9.93 -11.63
C TYR A 11 1.17 -9.35 -10.32
N LEU A 12 0.47 -9.55 -9.19
CA LEU A 12 0.97 -9.15 -7.88
C LEU A 12 2.07 -10.11 -7.43
N GLN A 13 3.28 -9.57 -7.22
CA GLN A 13 4.38 -10.30 -6.61
C GLN A 13 4.27 -10.31 -5.07
N GLY A 14 5.06 -11.16 -4.41
CA GLY A 14 5.10 -11.28 -2.94
C GLY A 14 5.36 -9.96 -2.21
N GLU A 15 6.14 -9.06 -2.81
CA GLU A 15 6.40 -7.72 -2.26
C GLU A 15 5.12 -6.88 -2.13
N HIS A 16 4.17 -7.02 -3.07
CA HIS A 16 2.90 -6.29 -3.03
C HIS A 16 2.03 -6.75 -1.87
N PHE A 17 1.97 -8.06 -1.62
CA PHE A 17 1.22 -8.62 -0.50
C PHE A 17 1.81 -8.19 0.85
N ARG A 18 3.15 -8.18 0.95
CA ARG A 18 3.81 -7.73 2.17
C ARG A 18 3.58 -6.25 2.47
N VAL A 19 3.57 -5.40 1.44
CA VAL A 19 3.20 -3.98 1.58
C VAL A 19 1.71 -3.81 1.93
N LEU A 20 0.82 -4.60 1.35
CA LEU A 20 -0.62 -4.60 1.69
C LEU A 20 -0.86 -4.98 3.16
N ILE A 21 -0.20 -6.03 3.65
CA ILE A 21 -0.28 -6.44 5.06
C ILE A 21 0.26 -5.34 5.98
N ALA A 22 1.37 -4.70 5.61
CA ALA A 22 1.92 -3.58 6.37
C ALA A 22 0.96 -2.39 6.44
N ILE A 23 0.25 -2.10 5.34
CA ILE A 23 -0.81 -1.08 5.31
C ILE A 23 -1.95 -1.49 6.23
N GLU A 24 -2.45 -2.72 6.12
CA GLU A 24 -3.55 -3.23 6.95
C GLU A 24 -3.20 -3.17 8.45
N MET A 25 -1.98 -3.55 8.82
CA MET A 25 -1.48 -3.41 10.20
C MET A 25 -1.39 -1.95 10.64
N GLY A 26 -0.95 -1.04 9.76
CA GLY A 26 -0.90 0.39 10.05
C GLY A 26 -2.30 1.02 10.19
N MET A 27 -3.25 0.58 9.37
CA MET A 27 -4.63 1.09 9.35
C MET A 27 -5.40 0.78 10.63
N LYS A 28 -5.00 -0.26 11.38
CA LYS A 28 -5.58 -0.54 12.70
C LYS A 28 -5.36 0.58 13.71
N ASN A 29 -4.25 1.31 13.58
CA ASN A 29 -3.85 2.34 14.54
C ASN A 29 -3.88 3.77 13.95
N HIS A 30 -3.89 3.89 12.62
CA HIS A 30 -3.87 5.17 11.92
C HIS A 30 -4.86 5.17 10.75
N GLU A 31 -5.80 6.12 10.69
CA GLU A 31 -6.66 6.30 9.50
C GLU A 31 -5.82 6.60 8.24
N LEU A 32 -4.67 7.25 8.41
CA LEU A 32 -3.70 7.51 7.36
C LEU A 32 -2.34 6.96 7.75
N VAL A 33 -1.89 5.94 7.02
CA VAL A 33 -0.59 5.29 7.28
C VAL A 33 0.52 6.02 6.52
N PRO A 34 1.53 6.59 7.21
CA PRO A 34 2.64 7.25 6.54
C PRO A 34 3.57 6.23 5.86
N LEU A 35 4.17 6.63 4.74
CA LEU A 35 5.12 5.80 3.97
C LEU A 35 6.30 5.28 4.78
N GLN A 36 6.76 6.06 5.78
CA GLN A 36 7.82 5.66 6.70
C GLN A 36 7.40 4.44 7.52
N LEU A 37 6.18 4.45 8.07
CA LEU A 37 5.67 3.35 8.88
C LEU A 37 5.47 2.10 8.04
N ILE A 38 4.93 2.24 6.82
CA ILE A 38 4.78 1.11 5.89
C ILE A 38 6.15 0.51 5.55
N SER A 39 7.16 1.35 5.30
CA SER A 39 8.54 0.93 5.02
C SER A 39 9.15 0.16 6.21
N SER A 40 8.92 0.63 7.44
CA SER A 40 9.40 -0.05 8.66
C SER A 40 8.70 -1.39 8.90
N ILE A 41 7.37 -1.48 8.75
CA ILE A 41 6.62 -2.71 8.98
C ILE A 41 6.88 -3.74 7.87
N ALA A 42 6.93 -3.29 6.62
CA ALA A 42 7.19 -4.16 5.48
C ALA A 42 8.67 -4.59 5.37
N GLY A 43 9.59 -3.82 5.97
CA GLY A 43 11.04 -4.10 5.91
C GLY A 43 11.66 -3.80 4.55
N TYR A 44 11.03 -2.93 3.74
CA TYR A 44 11.53 -2.53 2.42
C TYR A 44 11.94 -1.07 2.41
N HIS A 45 12.86 -0.72 1.50
CA HIS A 45 13.26 0.66 1.31
C HIS A 45 12.10 1.52 0.80
N ARG A 46 12.03 2.79 1.22
CA ARG A 46 10.95 3.74 0.87
C ARG A 46 10.71 3.83 -0.64
N GLY A 47 11.76 3.79 -1.45
CA GLY A 47 11.67 3.81 -2.91
C GLY A 47 10.93 2.60 -3.48
N ALA A 48 11.21 1.40 -2.96
CA ALA A 48 10.53 0.17 -3.36
C ALA A 48 9.04 0.25 -3.00
N VAL A 49 8.72 0.65 -1.76
CA VAL A 49 7.32 0.81 -1.29
C VAL A 49 6.55 1.81 -2.16
N SER A 50 7.16 2.93 -2.55
CA SER A 50 6.53 3.93 -3.42
C SER A 50 6.21 3.38 -4.81
N ARG A 51 7.06 2.51 -5.36
CA ARG A 51 6.82 1.86 -6.66
C ARG A 51 5.68 0.85 -6.54
N THR A 52 5.72 0.02 -5.51
CA THR A 52 4.68 -0.97 -5.21
C THR A 52 3.32 -0.32 -4.97
N LEU A 53 3.27 0.79 -4.25
CA LEU A 53 2.05 1.60 -4.06
C LEU A 53 1.49 2.15 -5.36
N SER A 54 2.36 2.62 -6.27
CA SER A 54 1.93 3.11 -7.58
C SER A 54 1.29 1.99 -8.42
N ASP A 55 1.81 0.76 -8.28
CA ASP A 55 1.27 -0.40 -8.97
C ASP A 55 -0.07 -0.88 -8.35
N LEU A 56 -0.15 -0.88 -7.01
CA LEU A 56 -1.38 -1.17 -6.27
C LEU A 56 -2.49 -0.14 -6.55
N GLN A 57 -2.13 1.13 -6.74
CA GLN A 57 -3.06 2.20 -7.10
C GLN A 57 -3.68 1.97 -8.48
N LYS A 58 -2.88 1.54 -9.48
CA LYS A 58 -3.39 1.21 -10.82
C LYS A 58 -4.43 0.10 -10.78
N ASN A 59 -4.24 -0.86 -9.88
CA ASN A 59 -5.16 -1.97 -9.65
C ASN A 59 -6.37 -1.58 -8.77
N SER A 60 -6.51 -0.30 -8.40
CA SER A 60 -7.56 0.21 -7.50
C SER A 60 -7.64 -0.51 -6.15
N LEU A 61 -6.51 -1.07 -5.68
CA LEU A 61 -6.43 -1.79 -4.41
C LEU A 61 -6.17 -0.85 -3.22
N VAL A 62 -5.50 0.27 -3.46
CA VAL A 62 -5.12 1.25 -2.44
C VAL A 62 -5.40 2.66 -2.96
N LEU A 63 -6.02 3.49 -2.11
CA LEU A 63 -6.15 4.91 -2.35
C LEU A 63 -4.94 5.63 -1.74
N PHE A 64 -4.06 6.16 -2.58
CA PHE A 64 -2.95 6.99 -2.11
C PHE A 64 -3.40 8.45 -2.02
N THR A 65 -3.69 8.93 -0.81
CA THR A 65 -3.96 10.35 -0.60
C THR A 65 -2.66 11.10 -0.30
N ARG A 66 -2.43 12.19 -1.05
CA ARG A 66 -1.38 13.18 -0.72
C ARG A 66 -1.98 14.23 0.22
N GLY A 67 -2.29 13.81 1.45
CA GLY A 67 -2.83 14.67 2.50
C GLY A 67 -1.71 15.44 3.23
N LYS A 68 -1.91 16.74 3.45
CA LYS A 68 -1.02 17.65 4.19
C LYS A 68 -0.72 17.09 5.59
N ARG A 69 0.54 17.20 6.05
CA ARG A 69 1.07 16.93 7.40
C ARG A 69 0.00 16.42 8.38
N CYS A 70 -0.06 15.12 8.62
CA CYS A 70 -0.72 14.57 9.79
C CYS A 70 0.14 15.00 10.99
N VAL A 71 -0.30 16.04 11.69
CA VAL A 71 0.20 16.47 13.00
C VAL A 71 -0.46 15.64 14.09
#